data_AF-A0A351UV14-F1
#
_entry.id   AF-A0A351UV14-F1
#
_cell.length_a   1.000
_cell.length_b   1.000
_cell.length_c   1.000
_cell.angle_alpha   90.00
_cell.angle_beta   90.00
_cell.angle_gamma   90.00
#
_symmetry.space_group_name_H-M   'P 1'
#
loop_
_entity.id
_entity.type
_entity.pdbx_description
1 polymer ?
#
loop_
_entity_poly.entity_id
_entity_poly.type
_entity_poly.pdbx_seq_one_letter_code
_entity_poly.pdbx_strand_id
1 'polypeptide(L)'
;EPGTECYKQIIGDFGAGILQEDGRIDRPALAEIVFGHPKELEKLNAALHPAVKEEVRRRIEEEKKRGTALFILEAALLLEDGYDRICDEIWYI
;
A
#
# COMPACT_ATOMS: atom_id res chain seq x y z
N GLU A 1 -6.05 -2.89 -6.41
CA GLU A 1 -7.08 -2.88 -7.46
C GLU A 1 -7.33 -4.28 -7.96
N PRO A 2 -8.56 -4.63 -8.38
CA PRO A 2 -8.83 -5.91 -9.03
C PRO A 2 -7.83 -6.19 -10.15
N GLY A 3 -7.30 -7.41 -10.18
CA GLY A 3 -6.32 -7.85 -11.17
C GLY A 3 -4.85 -7.61 -10.79
N THR A 4 -4.53 -6.86 -9.73
CA THR A 4 -3.15 -6.76 -9.24
C THR A 4 -2.75 -7.97 -8.41
N GLU A 5 -1.45 -8.28 -8.34
CA GLU A 5 -0.96 -9.40 -7.51
C GLU A 5 -1.25 -9.16 -6.02
N CYS A 6 -1.09 -7.93 -5.53
CA CYS A 6 -1.47 -7.55 -4.17
C CYS A 6 -2.96 -7.82 -3.88
N TYR A 7 -3.86 -7.56 -4.83
CA TYR A 7 -5.28 -7.88 -4.68
C TYR A 7 -5.52 -9.39 -4.57
N LYS A 8 -4.86 -10.21 -5.39
CA LYS A 8 -4.96 -11.67 -5.31
C LYS A 8 -4.44 -12.20 -3.97
N GLN A 9 -3.32 -11.65 -3.49
CA GLN A 9 -2.73 -12.03 -2.21
C GLN A 9 -3.66 -11.71 -1.04
N ILE A 10 -4.22 -10.50 -1.01
CA ILE A 10 -5.18 -10.08 0.03
C ILE A 10 -6.42 -11.00 0.02
N ILE A 11 -6.95 -11.38 -1.14
CA ILE A 11 -8.09 -12.32 -1.20
C ILE A 11 -7.70 -13.73 -0.76
N GLY A 12 -6.50 -14.19 -1.13
CA GLY A 12 -5.99 -15.47 -0.64
C GLY A 12 -5.86 -15.50 0.88
N ASP A 13 -5.51 -14.36 1.47
CA ASP A 13 -5.25 -14.23 2.90
C ASP A 13 -6.50 -14.04 3.76
N PHE A 14 -7.50 -13.32 3.26
CA PHE A 14 -8.70 -12.91 4.00
C PHE A 14 -10.01 -13.50 3.43
N GLY A 15 -9.93 -14.23 2.31
CA GLY A 15 -11.06 -14.87 1.64
C GLY A 15 -11.87 -13.93 0.75
N ALA A 16 -12.88 -14.49 0.06
CA ALA A 16 -13.76 -13.70 -0.81
C ALA A 16 -14.82 -12.89 -0.03
N GLY A 17 -14.95 -13.07 1.28
CA GLY A 17 -15.91 -12.36 2.12
C GLY A 17 -15.64 -10.87 2.27
N ILE A 18 -14.43 -10.42 1.90
CA ILE A 18 -14.04 -9.00 1.87
C ILE A 18 -14.30 -8.34 0.50
N LEU A 19 -15.09 -8.96 -0.37
CA LEU A 19 -15.38 -8.42 -1.71
C LEU A 19 -16.79 -7.84 -1.80
N GLN A 20 -16.89 -6.70 -2.45
CA GLN A 20 -18.14 -6.10 -2.89
C GLN A 20 -18.68 -6.81 -4.14
N GLU A 21 -19.94 -6.56 -4.49
CA GLU A 21 -20.57 -7.15 -5.68
C GLU A 21 -19.84 -6.80 -6.99
N ASP A 22 -19.15 -5.66 -7.04
CA ASP A 22 -18.35 -5.23 -8.19
C ASP A 22 -16.93 -5.87 -8.22
N GLY A 23 -16.63 -6.74 -7.25
CA GLY A 23 -15.34 -7.40 -7.11
C GLY A 23 -14.24 -6.53 -6.51
N ARG A 24 -14.53 -5.34 -5.98
CA ARG A 24 -13.55 -4.56 -5.22
C ARG A 24 -13.46 -5.02 -3.77
N ILE A 25 -12.32 -4.75 -3.14
CA ILE A 25 -12.16 -4.97 -1.71
C ILE A 25 -13.07 -4.02 -0.95
N ASP A 26 -13.95 -4.59 -0.12
CA ASP A 26 -14.71 -3.89 0.90
C ASP A 26 -13.77 -3.49 2.03
N ARG A 27 -13.36 -2.21 2.02
CA ARG A 27 -12.42 -1.66 3.00
C ARG A 27 -12.98 -1.71 4.43
N PRO A 28 -14.25 -1.36 4.69
CA PRO A 28 -14.88 -1.58 6.00
C PRO A 28 -14.80 -3.04 6.47
N ALA A 29 -15.17 -4.02 5.64
CA ALA A 29 -15.13 -5.43 6.04
C ALA A 29 -13.70 -5.91 6.32
N LEU A 30 -12.72 -5.52 5.48
CA LEU A 30 -11.32 -5.82 5.73
C LEU A 30 -10.81 -5.13 7.00
N ALA A 31 -11.22 -3.89 7.23
CA ALA A 31 -10.88 -3.11 8.43
C ALA A 31 -11.36 -3.81 9.71
N GLU A 32 -12.57 -4.36 9.73
CA GLU A 32 -13.09 -5.13 10.88
C GLU A 32 -12.25 -6.37 11.19
N ILE A 33 -11.63 -6.99 10.17
CA ILE A 33 -10.78 -8.16 10.34
C ILE A 33 -9.40 -7.78 10.89
N VAL A 34 -8.82 -6.67 10.41
CA VAL A 34 -7.42 -6.31 10.74
C VAL A 34 -7.29 -5.39 11.95
N PHE A 35 -8.28 -4.52 12.22
CA PHE A 35 -8.21 -3.61 13.36
C PHE A 35 -8.46 -4.34 14.67
N GLY A 36 -7.58 -4.12 15.65
CA GLY A 36 -7.59 -4.87 16.92
C GLY A 36 -6.93 -6.26 16.83
N HIS A 37 -6.51 -6.69 15.64
CA HIS A 37 -5.87 -7.98 15.41
C HIS A 37 -4.46 -7.79 14.81
N PRO A 38 -3.41 -7.59 15.65
CA PRO A 38 -2.07 -7.23 15.18
C PRO A 38 -1.48 -8.18 14.14
N LYS A 39 -1.74 -9.48 14.25
CA LYS A 39 -1.26 -10.49 13.30
C LYS A 39 -1.91 -10.36 11.92
N GLU A 40 -3.21 -10.05 11.87
CA GLU A 40 -3.93 -9.86 10.61
C GLU A 40 -3.52 -8.54 9.95
N LEU A 41 -3.30 -7.49 10.76
CA LEU A 41 -2.76 -6.23 10.27
C LEU A 41 -1.34 -6.40 9.70
N GLU A 42 -0.47 -7.15 10.39
CA GLU A 42 0.88 -7.46 9.88
C GLU A 42 0.80 -8.24 8.56
N LYS A 43 -0.10 -9.21 8.45
CA LYS A 43 -0.34 -9.99 7.23
C LYS A 43 -0.78 -9.10 6.06
N LEU A 44 -1.75 -8.21 6.29
CA LEU A 44 -2.20 -7.23 5.29
C LEU A 44 -1.04 -6.33 4.86
N ASN A 45 -0.32 -5.78 5.83
CA ASN A 45 0.80 -4.87 5.59
C ASN A 45 1.93 -5.55 4.82
N ALA A 46 2.22 -6.84 5.06
CA ALA A 46 3.22 -7.60 4.34
C ALA A 46 2.90 -7.77 2.84
N ALA A 47 1.61 -7.82 2.47
CA ALA A 47 1.17 -7.82 1.08
C ALA A 47 1.14 -6.39 0.48
N LEU A 48 0.73 -5.40 1.28
CA LEU A 48 0.45 -4.05 0.80
C LEU A 48 1.73 -3.21 0.63
N HIS A 49 2.63 -3.20 1.62
CA HIS A 49 3.80 -2.32 1.61
C HIS A 49 4.73 -2.54 0.42
N PRO A 50 5.08 -3.79 0.01
CA PRO A 50 5.89 -4.00 -1.18
C PRO A 50 5.24 -3.43 -2.45
N ALA A 51 3.93 -3.68 -2.62
CA ALA A 51 3.18 -3.23 -3.78
C ALA A 51 3.06 -1.70 -3.84
N VAL A 52 2.84 -1.03 -2.69
CA VAL A 52 2.80 0.42 -2.61
C VAL A 52 4.17 1.01 -2.95
N LYS A 53 5.26 0.45 -2.42
CA LYS A 53 6.62 0.94 -2.74
C LYS A 53 6.97 0.78 -4.21
N GLU A 54 6.54 -0.30 -4.86
CA GLU A 54 6.72 -0.48 -6.29
C GLU A 54 5.97 0.60 -7.09
N GLU A 55 4.72 0.86 -6.74
CA GLU A 55 3.91 1.92 -7.38
C GLU A 55 4.51 3.32 -7.14
N VAL A 56 5.00 3.59 -5.94
CA VAL A 56 5.70 4.85 -5.61
C VAL A 56 6.93 5.02 -6.50
N ARG A 57 7.78 3.99 -6.64
CA ARG A 57 8.96 4.05 -7.52
C ARG A 57 8.57 4.28 -8.97
N ARG A 58 7.52 3.59 -9.46
CA ARG A 58 6.99 3.79 -10.82
C ARG A 58 6.59 5.24 -11.04
N ARG A 59 5.84 5.84 -10.10
CA ARG A 59 5.42 7.25 -10.18
C ARG A 59 6.60 8.22 -10.14
N ILE A 60 7.59 7.98 -9.27
CA ILE A 60 8.80 8.80 -9.21
C ILE A 60 9.50 8.81 -10.58
N GLU A 61 9.66 7.66 -11.22
CA GLU A 61 10.30 7.58 -12.54
C GLU A 61 9.48 8.24 -13.65
N GLU A 62 8.14 8.17 -13.58
CA GLU A 62 7.26 8.88 -14.51
C GLU A 62 7.35 10.40 -14.37
N GLU A 63 7.38 10.90 -13.14
CA GLU A 63 7.47 12.33 -12.86
C GLU A 63 8.86 12.89 -13.20
N LYS A 64 9.92 12.11 -12.97
CA LYS A 64 11.27 12.46 -13.47
C LYS A 64 11.28 12.66 -14.99
N LYS A 65 10.64 11.77 -15.75
CA LYS A 65 10.53 11.90 -17.22
C LYS A 65 9.72 13.11 -17.65
N ARG A 66 8.78 13.57 -16.83
CA ARG A 66 7.99 14.79 -17.07
C ARG A 66 8.75 16.07 -16.71
N GLY A 67 9.91 15.97 -16.07
CA GLY A 67 10.68 17.12 -15.60
C GLY A 67 10.13 17.74 -14.31
N THR A 68 9.37 16.97 -13.52
CA THR A 68 8.85 17.41 -12.23
C THR A 68 10.01 17.69 -11.28
N ALA A 69 10.09 18.94 -10.79
CA ALA A 69 11.22 19.39 -9.97
C ALA A 69 11.14 18.89 -8.51
N LEU A 70 9.92 18.70 -7.98
CA LEU A 70 9.70 18.26 -6.61
C LEU A 70 8.51 17.29 -6.55
N PHE A 71 8.73 16.12 -5.96
CA PHE A 71 7.70 15.11 -5.70
C PHE A 71 7.60 14.91 -4.19
N ILE A 72 6.41 15.13 -3.62
CA ILE A 72 6.17 14.97 -2.18
C ILE A 72 5.43 13.65 -1.96
N LEU A 73 6.02 12.77 -1.14
CA LEU A 73 5.40 11.54 -0.69
C LEU A 73 4.93 11.71 0.77
N GLU A 74 3.64 11.59 1.00
CA GLU A 74 3.05 11.54 2.34
C GLU A 74 2.76 10.08 2.72
N ALA A 75 3.26 9.64 3.87
CA ALA A 75 2.91 8.35 4.44
C ALA A 75 2.98 8.40 5.98
N ALA A 76 2.07 7.66 6.63
CA ALA A 76 2.02 7.61 8.10
C ALA A 76 3.22 6.90 8.73
N LEU A 77 3.85 5.96 8.00
CA LEU A 77 4.93 5.09 8.46
C LEU A 77 6.16 5.22 7.55
N LEU A 78 6.68 6.45 7.39
CA LEU A 78 7.81 6.70 6.48
C LEU A 78 9.07 5.94 6.91
N LEU A 79 9.45 6.05 8.18
CA LEU A 79 10.70 5.47 8.67
C LEU A 79 10.57 3.96 8.93
N GLU A 80 9.45 3.56 9.53
CA GLU A 80 9.14 2.18 9.89
C GLU A 80 9.05 1.28 8.64
N ASP A 81 8.54 1.83 7.54
CA ASP A 81 8.43 1.12 6.27
C ASP A 81 9.61 1.41 5.32
N GLY A 82 10.68 2.06 5.80
CA GLY A 82 11.94 2.19 5.06
C GLY A 82 11.87 3.04 3.79
N TYR A 83 11.06 4.10 3.80
CA TYR A 83 10.99 5.08 2.71
C TYR A 83 12.20 6.01 2.64
N ASP A 84 13.06 6.01 3.67
CA ASP A 84 14.39 6.64 3.65
C ASP A 84 15.28 6.12 2.49
N ARG A 85 14.98 4.93 1.97
CA ARG A 85 15.67 4.32 0.82
C ARG A 85 15.05 4.70 -0.53
N ILE A 86 13.92 5.40 -0.52
CA ILE A 86 13.16 5.79 -1.72
C ILE A 86 13.19 7.31 -1.91
N CYS A 87 13.06 8.06 -0.83
CA CYS A 87 13.06 9.52 -0.83
C CYS A 87 14.48 10.08 -0.68
N ASP A 88 14.75 11.21 -1.33
CA ASP A 88 16.02 11.93 -1.19
C ASP A 88 16.14 12.66 0.16
N GLU A 89 15.00 13.14 0.68
CA GLU A 89 14.88 13.79 1.99
C GLU A 89 13.64 13.28 2.73
N ILE A 90 13.71 13.19 4.06
CA ILE A 90 12.60 12.84 4.95
C ILE A 90 12.29 14.02 5.85
N TRP A 91 11.04 14.47 5.83
CA TRP A 91 10.53 15.54 6.67
C TRP A 91 9.48 14.97 7.62
N TYR A 92 9.68 15.15 8.93
CA TYR A 92 8.77 14.68 9.98
C TYR A 92 8.22 15.89 10.75
N ILE A 93 6.92 15.90 11.02
CA ILE A 93 6.20 16.99 11.70
C ILE A 93 5.61 16.46 13.00
#